data_AF-A0A7S3AHW8-F1
#
_entry.id   AF-A0A7S3AHW8-F1
#
_cell.length_a   1.000
_cell.length_b   1.000
_cell.length_c   1.000
_cell.angle_alpha   90.00
_cell.angle_beta   90.00
_cell.angle_gamma   90.00
#
_symmetry.space_group_name_H-M   'P 1'
#
loop_
_entity.id
_entity.type
_entity.pdbx_description
1 polymer ?
#
loop_
_entity_poly.entity_id
_entity_poly.type
_entity_poly.pdbx_seq_one_letter_code
_entity_poly.pdbx_strand_id
1 'polypeptide(L)'
;QAQGDQELSRVETWQRTRQRLPEFLSIKQRDQTYTIHLMEHPFHRLCAAVDAWLVDRQRESAAPFYLDKEALNAELNTAMQGADKKQRKKLTQEYEARRKELEAQLEGVAAAEMPALFRSFAALHAELRPLCEEVEASCRAERGAVAALPASERPAACRIFYDGTSDDVYSNFKPFRFAIGAVGFVKGEQFFHVAKAMLCNDLPSATRMMLTTGGPKLRSLGREVANYAELGAEWEDLDTGLLLLVCVVIKLAAVRPEAREANARLLAELVDDGRAEQLYIVEGAKDDCRCGIGIHADATDVHERIGEWGRNQLGHACRAVARYVGGRSVLGALAPAAEPAEAAGAQVAAADESAAVPAPELTPAPELTP
;
A
#
# COMPACT_ATOMS: atom_id res chain seq x y z
N GLN A 1 -6.64 -30.60 14.52
CA GLN A 1 -7.18 -30.32 15.86
C GLN A 1 -6.08 -29.88 16.82
N ALA A 2 -5.09 -30.71 17.15
CA ALA A 2 -4.03 -30.34 18.12
C ALA A 2 -3.24 -29.03 17.83
N GLN A 3 -2.94 -28.70 16.56
CA GLN A 3 -2.29 -27.42 16.21
C GLN A 3 -3.23 -26.21 16.30
N GLY A 4 -4.50 -26.37 15.94
CA GLY A 4 -5.51 -25.31 16.03
C GLY A 4 -5.87 -24.97 17.48
N ASP A 5 -5.88 -25.98 18.36
CA ASP A 5 -6.16 -25.80 19.79
C ASP A 5 -5.00 -25.07 20.51
N GLN A 6 -3.75 -25.22 20.06
CA GLN A 6 -2.60 -24.47 20.58
C GLN A 6 -2.61 -23.00 20.16
N GLU A 7 -2.99 -22.68 18.92
CA GLU A 7 -3.10 -21.29 18.46
C GLU A 7 -4.29 -20.55 19.09
N LEU A 8 -5.45 -21.20 19.21
CA LEU A 8 -6.61 -20.64 19.92
C LEU A 8 -6.29 -20.35 21.40
N SER A 9 -5.56 -21.26 22.06
CA SER A 9 -5.06 -21.03 23.43
C SER A 9 -4.13 -19.80 23.51
N ARG A 10 -3.26 -19.58 22.51
CA ARG A 10 -2.39 -18.39 22.46
C ARG A 10 -3.15 -17.08 22.22
N VAL A 11 -4.16 -17.08 21.35
CA VAL A 11 -4.98 -15.89 21.07
C VAL A 11 -5.90 -15.55 22.26
N GLU A 12 -6.54 -16.55 22.88
CA GLU A 12 -7.29 -16.35 24.13
C GLU A 12 -6.38 -15.89 25.27
N THR A 13 -5.15 -16.41 25.34
CA THR A 13 -4.14 -15.95 26.30
C THR A 13 -3.77 -14.50 26.03
N TRP A 14 -3.62 -14.06 24.79
CA TRP A 14 -3.31 -12.66 24.46
C TRP A 14 -4.43 -11.69 24.88
N GLN A 15 -5.69 -12.00 24.54
CA GLN A 15 -6.84 -11.17 24.95
C GLN A 15 -7.05 -11.17 26.48
N ARG A 16 -6.88 -12.32 27.14
CA ARG A 16 -6.94 -12.41 28.61
C ARG A 16 -5.74 -11.76 29.30
N THR A 17 -4.54 -11.80 28.71
CA THR A 17 -3.34 -11.15 29.26
C THR A 17 -3.50 -9.63 29.23
N ARG A 18 -4.14 -9.07 28.20
CA ARG A 18 -4.50 -7.64 28.17
C ARG A 18 -5.49 -7.25 29.27
N GLN A 19 -6.41 -8.15 29.65
CA GLN A 19 -7.38 -7.93 30.72
C GLN A 19 -6.90 -8.36 32.13
N ARG A 20 -5.81 -9.14 32.24
CA ARG A 20 -5.33 -9.76 33.49
C ARG A 20 -3.81 -9.71 33.67
N LEU A 21 -3.11 -8.70 33.15
CA LEU A 21 -1.75 -8.43 33.62
C LEU A 21 -1.85 -8.18 35.14
N PRO A 22 -1.19 -8.99 35.99
CA PRO A 22 -1.36 -8.89 37.43
C PRO A 22 -1.11 -7.47 37.92
N GLU A 23 -1.94 -6.96 38.83
CA GLU A 23 -1.83 -5.63 39.49
C GLU A 23 -0.45 -5.33 40.09
N PHE A 24 0.41 -6.35 40.16
CA PHE A 24 1.75 -6.30 40.74
C PHE A 24 2.88 -5.99 39.74
N LEU A 25 2.63 -5.99 38.43
CA LEU A 25 3.64 -5.49 37.48
C LEU A 25 3.59 -3.97 37.47
N SER A 26 4.74 -3.33 37.70
CA SER A 26 4.86 -1.89 37.47
C SER A 26 4.44 -1.56 36.02
N ILE A 27 3.87 -0.37 35.79
CA ILE A 27 3.43 0.09 34.46
C ILE A 27 4.54 -0.19 33.41
N LYS A 28 5.80 0.10 33.76
CA LYS A 28 6.98 -0.17 32.92
C LYS A 28 7.17 -1.64 32.53
N GLN A 29 6.90 -2.58 33.43
CA GLN A 29 7.05 -4.02 33.14
C GLN A 29 5.92 -4.52 32.23
N ARG A 30 4.70 -4.00 32.40
CA ARG A 30 3.58 -4.30 31.49
C ARG A 30 3.86 -3.80 30.07
N ASP A 31 4.41 -2.61 29.96
CA ASP A 31 4.75 -2.00 28.67
C ASP A 31 5.87 -2.79 27.94
N GLN A 32 6.85 -3.31 28.68
CA GLN A 32 7.92 -4.14 28.11
C GLN A 32 7.42 -5.50 27.62
N THR A 33 6.61 -6.23 28.41
CA THR A 33 6.07 -7.52 27.97
C THR A 33 5.13 -7.37 26.78
N TYR A 34 4.31 -6.32 26.76
CA TYR A 34 3.44 -6.01 25.63
C TYR A 34 4.26 -5.71 24.36
N THR A 35 5.33 -4.93 24.50
CA THR A 35 6.24 -4.60 23.39
C THR A 35 6.88 -5.84 22.77
N ILE A 36 7.40 -6.75 23.60
CA ILE A 36 8.04 -8.00 23.11
C ILE A 36 7.03 -8.85 22.33
N HIS A 37 5.84 -9.07 22.90
CA HIS A 37 4.80 -9.84 22.21
C HIS A 37 4.33 -9.20 20.90
N LEU A 38 4.28 -7.86 20.85
CA LEU A 38 3.90 -7.15 19.65
C LEU A 38 4.95 -7.33 18.54
N MET A 39 6.24 -7.25 18.89
CA MET A 39 7.34 -7.44 17.93
C MET A 39 7.46 -8.88 17.44
N GLU A 40 7.08 -9.86 18.26
CA GLU A 40 7.06 -11.28 17.89
C GLU A 40 5.82 -11.67 17.08
N HIS A 41 4.77 -10.85 17.08
CA HIS A 41 3.53 -11.14 16.35
C HIS A 41 3.80 -11.20 14.83
N PRO A 42 3.27 -12.22 14.10
CA PRO A 42 3.59 -12.42 12.69
C PRO A 42 3.23 -11.22 11.81
N PHE A 43 2.15 -10.51 12.11
CA PHE A 43 1.80 -9.26 11.41
C PHE A 43 2.89 -8.18 11.51
N HIS A 44 3.45 -7.99 12.71
CA HIS A 44 4.47 -6.97 12.93
C HIS A 44 5.76 -7.35 12.20
N ARG A 45 6.18 -8.61 12.30
CA ARG A 45 7.34 -9.14 11.57
C ARG A 45 7.17 -8.96 10.06
N LEU A 46 5.99 -9.28 9.51
CA LEU A 46 5.71 -9.17 8.07
C LEU A 46 5.80 -7.71 7.62
N CYS A 47 5.09 -6.83 8.31
CA CYS A 47 5.07 -5.41 7.97
C CYS A 47 6.44 -4.74 8.20
N ALA A 48 7.20 -5.14 9.23
CA ALA A 48 8.54 -4.62 9.48
C ALA A 48 9.50 -4.98 8.32
N ALA A 49 9.46 -6.22 7.84
CA ALA A 49 10.28 -6.65 6.71
C ALA A 49 9.90 -5.92 5.42
N VAL A 50 8.59 -5.76 5.14
CA VAL A 50 8.12 -4.99 3.99
C VAL A 50 8.48 -3.51 4.11
N ASP A 51 8.38 -2.90 5.30
CA ASP A 51 8.75 -1.49 5.51
C ASP A 51 10.25 -1.27 5.27
N ALA A 52 11.10 -2.17 5.78
CA ALA A 52 12.53 -2.14 5.54
C ALA A 52 12.84 -2.23 4.04
N TRP A 53 12.21 -3.16 3.32
CA TRP A 53 12.35 -3.27 1.87
C TRP A 53 11.90 -2.00 1.14
N LEU A 54 10.79 -1.38 1.54
CA LEU A 54 10.32 -0.10 0.97
C LEU A 54 11.32 1.05 1.24
N VAL A 55 11.88 1.12 2.45
CA VAL A 55 12.93 2.09 2.81
C VAL A 55 14.16 1.93 1.93
N ASP A 56 14.63 0.69 1.74
CA ASP A 56 15.81 0.42 0.92
C ASP A 56 15.58 0.78 -0.55
N ARG A 57 14.42 0.43 -1.11
CA ARG A 57 14.03 0.87 -2.47
C ARG A 57 13.97 2.39 -2.60
N GLN A 58 13.49 3.09 -1.58
CA GLN A 58 13.45 4.56 -1.61
C GLN A 58 14.84 5.20 -1.55
N ARG A 59 15.81 4.57 -0.88
CA ARG A 59 17.20 5.06 -0.78
C ARG A 59 17.99 4.87 -2.07
N GLU A 60 17.70 3.81 -2.81
CA GLU A 60 18.42 3.43 -4.04
C GLU A 60 17.92 4.17 -5.29
N SER A 61 16.72 4.75 -5.23
CA SER A 61 16.06 5.34 -6.40
C SER A 61 16.05 6.87 -6.36
N ALA A 62 15.85 7.46 -7.54
CA ALA A 62 15.51 8.87 -7.67
C ALA A 62 14.13 9.20 -7.04
N ALA A 63 13.78 10.48 -7.04
CA ALA A 63 12.45 10.92 -6.60
C ALA A 63 11.34 10.18 -7.38
N PRO A 64 10.25 9.75 -6.70
CA PRO A 64 9.17 9.04 -7.37
C PRO A 64 8.53 9.83 -8.52
N PHE A 65 8.33 9.15 -9.65
CA PHE A 65 7.60 9.69 -10.79
C PHE A 65 6.17 9.11 -10.84
N TYR A 66 5.17 9.98 -10.97
CA TYR A 66 3.75 9.62 -11.03
C TYR A 66 3.13 10.10 -12.33
N LEU A 67 2.52 9.18 -13.09
CA LEU A 67 1.69 9.54 -14.23
C LEU A 67 0.23 9.77 -13.80
N ASP A 68 -0.05 10.99 -13.35
CA ASP A 68 -1.38 11.37 -12.88
C ASP A 68 -2.23 12.00 -14.01
N LYS A 69 -2.83 11.14 -14.84
CA LYS A 69 -3.68 11.61 -15.96
C LYS A 69 -4.98 12.27 -15.47
N GLU A 70 -5.44 11.92 -14.27
CA GLU A 70 -6.66 12.49 -13.71
C GLU A 70 -6.42 13.93 -13.26
N ALA A 71 -5.31 14.19 -12.58
CA ALA A 71 -4.88 15.55 -12.27
C ALA A 71 -4.70 16.39 -13.55
N LEU A 72 -4.02 15.85 -14.57
CA LEU A 72 -3.85 16.54 -15.85
C LEU A 72 -5.19 16.88 -16.54
N ASN A 73 -6.16 15.96 -16.47
CA ASN A 73 -7.50 16.20 -17.01
C ASN A 73 -8.28 17.25 -16.19
N ALA A 74 -8.13 17.25 -14.86
CA ALA A 74 -8.76 18.25 -13.98
C ALA A 74 -8.21 19.66 -14.25
N GLU A 75 -6.90 19.78 -14.44
CA GLU A 75 -6.23 21.02 -14.88
C GLU A 75 -6.78 21.50 -16.24
N LEU A 76 -6.90 20.60 -17.24
CA LEU A 76 -7.48 20.93 -18.54
C LEU A 76 -8.92 21.43 -18.41
N ASN A 77 -9.76 20.73 -17.65
CA ASN A 77 -11.16 21.09 -17.44
C ASN A 77 -11.29 22.47 -16.79
N THR A 78 -10.41 22.80 -15.84
CA THR A 78 -10.35 24.11 -15.18
C THR A 78 -9.93 25.19 -16.18
N ALA A 79 -8.88 24.95 -16.97
CA ALA A 79 -8.40 25.89 -17.99
C ALA A 79 -9.44 26.14 -19.12
N MET A 80 -10.33 25.17 -19.38
CA MET A 80 -11.41 25.31 -20.35
C MET A 80 -12.57 26.21 -19.86
N GLN A 81 -12.67 26.50 -18.56
CA GLN A 81 -13.71 27.36 -18.01
C GLN A 81 -13.53 28.79 -18.52
N GLY A 82 -14.51 29.32 -19.24
CA GLY A 82 -14.44 30.65 -19.85
C GLY A 82 -13.62 30.76 -21.13
N ALA A 83 -12.96 29.68 -21.57
CA ALA A 83 -12.23 29.67 -22.84
C ALA A 83 -13.19 29.64 -24.05
N ASP A 84 -12.90 30.45 -25.07
CA ASP A 84 -13.59 30.42 -26.36
C ASP A 84 -13.23 29.15 -27.17
N LYS A 85 -13.90 28.95 -28.31
CA LYS A 85 -13.70 27.77 -29.17
C LYS A 85 -12.24 27.61 -29.65
N LYS A 86 -11.55 28.71 -29.97
CA LYS A 86 -10.17 28.70 -30.46
C LYS A 86 -9.20 28.36 -29.32
N GLN A 87 -9.42 28.96 -28.15
CA GLN A 87 -8.65 28.70 -26.94
C GLN A 87 -8.78 27.25 -26.49
N ARG A 88 -10.00 26.68 -26.46
CA ARG A 88 -10.22 25.27 -26.12
C ARG A 88 -9.43 24.31 -27.02
N LYS A 89 -9.44 24.54 -28.34
CA LYS A 89 -8.66 23.71 -29.28
C LYS A 89 -7.16 23.76 -28.97
N LYS A 90 -6.63 24.95 -28.68
CA LYS A 90 -5.22 25.14 -28.32
C LYS A 90 -4.89 24.42 -27.01
N LEU A 91 -5.70 24.60 -25.97
CA LEU A 91 -5.54 23.92 -24.67
C LEU A 91 -5.55 22.39 -24.82
N THR A 92 -6.47 21.83 -25.61
CA THR A 92 -6.50 20.37 -25.87
C THR A 92 -5.19 19.89 -26.50
N GLN A 93 -4.63 20.62 -27.46
CA GLN A 93 -3.36 20.26 -28.11
C GLN A 93 -2.17 20.33 -27.14
N GLU A 94 -2.13 21.38 -26.30
CA GLU A 94 -1.08 21.57 -25.29
C GLU A 94 -1.11 20.46 -24.23
N TYR A 95 -2.28 20.12 -23.71
CA TYR A 95 -2.42 19.07 -22.70
C TYR A 95 -2.20 17.68 -23.26
N GLU A 96 -2.56 17.42 -24.52
CA GLU A 96 -2.21 16.16 -25.19
C GLU A 96 -0.69 16.03 -25.41
N ALA A 97 0.01 17.13 -25.74
CA ALA A 97 1.46 17.12 -25.85
C ALA A 97 2.12 16.84 -24.48
N ARG A 98 1.68 17.53 -23.41
CA ARG A 98 2.17 17.29 -22.05
C ARG A 98 1.87 15.86 -21.58
N ARG A 99 0.69 15.31 -21.91
CA ARG A 99 0.36 13.92 -21.61
C ARG A 99 1.36 12.95 -22.24
N LYS A 100 1.66 13.12 -23.53
CA LYS A 100 2.64 12.27 -24.24
C LYS A 100 4.04 12.38 -23.65
N GLU A 101 4.43 13.58 -23.24
CA GLU A 101 5.70 13.80 -22.55
C GLU A 101 5.76 13.02 -21.22
N LEU A 102 4.72 13.11 -20.40
CA LEU A 102 4.64 12.37 -19.13
C LEU A 102 4.59 10.84 -19.36
N GLU A 103 3.90 10.38 -20.41
CA GLU A 103 3.90 8.97 -20.80
C GLU A 103 5.31 8.50 -21.19
N ALA A 104 6.04 9.27 -22.00
CA ALA A 104 7.42 8.95 -22.37
C ALA A 104 8.39 8.98 -21.16
N GLN A 105 8.21 9.92 -20.24
CA GLN A 105 8.97 9.97 -18.99
C GLN A 105 8.71 8.72 -18.13
N LEU A 106 7.45 8.30 -17.98
CA LEU A 106 7.10 7.07 -17.27
C LEU A 106 7.73 5.84 -17.93
N GLU A 107 7.71 5.74 -19.26
CA GLU A 107 8.34 4.65 -19.99
C GLU A 107 9.85 4.59 -19.70
N GLY A 108 10.53 5.74 -19.68
CA GLY A 108 11.94 5.84 -19.31
C GLY A 108 12.21 5.37 -17.88
N VAL A 109 11.42 5.84 -16.91
CA VAL A 109 11.50 5.41 -15.50
C VAL A 109 11.23 3.92 -15.37
N ALA A 110 10.18 3.40 -16.01
CA ALA A 110 9.83 1.98 -15.97
C ALA A 110 10.93 1.11 -16.56
N ALA A 111 11.51 1.49 -17.70
CA ALA A 111 12.61 0.77 -18.33
C ALA A 111 13.86 0.72 -17.43
N ALA A 112 14.16 1.80 -16.71
CA ALA A 112 15.31 1.87 -15.81
C ALA A 112 15.09 1.10 -14.49
N GLU A 113 13.93 1.27 -13.87
CA GLU A 113 13.70 0.86 -12.47
C GLU A 113 13.02 -0.50 -12.33
N MET A 114 12.08 -0.83 -13.23
CA MET A 114 11.28 -2.05 -13.07
C MET A 114 12.10 -3.34 -13.10
N PRO A 115 13.14 -3.54 -13.94
CA PRO A 115 13.91 -4.78 -13.91
C PRO A 115 14.52 -5.08 -12.53
N ALA A 116 15.02 -4.07 -11.83
CA ALA A 116 15.55 -4.22 -10.47
C ALA A 116 14.41 -4.47 -9.47
N LEU A 117 13.31 -3.74 -9.60
CA LEU A 117 12.11 -3.93 -8.78
C LEU A 117 11.56 -5.36 -8.89
N PHE A 118 11.43 -5.91 -10.10
CA PHE A 118 10.95 -7.27 -10.38
C PHE A 118 11.77 -8.31 -9.59
N ARG A 119 13.10 -8.26 -9.73
CA ARG A 119 14.01 -9.18 -9.03
C ARG A 119 13.90 -9.03 -7.52
N SER A 120 13.86 -7.79 -7.02
CA SER A 120 13.79 -7.52 -5.59
C SER A 120 12.47 -7.94 -4.96
N PHE A 121 11.36 -7.81 -5.70
CA PHE A 121 10.04 -8.22 -5.23
C PHE A 121 9.90 -9.75 -5.22
N ALA A 122 10.43 -10.44 -6.24
CA ALA A 122 10.50 -11.89 -6.26
C ALA A 122 11.34 -12.44 -5.08
N ALA A 123 12.48 -11.80 -4.77
CA ALA A 123 13.29 -12.17 -3.61
C ALA A 123 12.54 -11.94 -2.29
N LEU A 124 11.87 -10.79 -2.15
CA LEU A 124 11.04 -10.48 -0.98
C LEU A 124 9.93 -11.53 -0.79
N HIS A 125 9.24 -11.92 -1.86
CA HIS A 125 8.19 -12.95 -1.78
C HIS A 125 8.75 -14.30 -1.35
N ALA A 126 9.85 -14.74 -1.94
CA ALA A 126 10.50 -15.99 -1.56
C ALA A 126 10.90 -15.99 -0.06
N GLU A 127 11.43 -14.88 0.43
CA GLU A 127 11.82 -14.71 1.84
C GLU A 127 10.61 -14.70 2.79
N LEU A 128 9.56 -13.94 2.44
CA LEU A 128 8.44 -13.69 3.35
C LEU A 128 7.28 -14.69 3.21
N ARG A 129 7.37 -15.67 2.30
CA ARG A 129 6.33 -16.69 2.11
C ARG A 129 5.94 -17.42 3.40
N PRO A 130 6.88 -17.97 4.22
CA PRO A 130 6.51 -18.64 5.47
C PRO A 130 5.80 -17.71 6.45
N LEU A 131 6.19 -16.43 6.46
CA LEU A 131 5.60 -15.45 7.34
C LEU A 131 4.20 -15.04 6.88
N CYS A 132 3.95 -14.99 5.57
CA CYS A 132 2.61 -14.80 5.03
C CYS A 132 1.68 -15.95 5.45
N GLU A 133 2.16 -17.21 5.42
CA GLU A 133 1.39 -18.37 5.87
C GLU A 133 1.03 -18.27 7.37
N GLU A 134 1.98 -17.84 8.23
CA GLU A 134 1.73 -17.57 9.66
C GLU A 134 0.66 -16.47 9.86
N VAL A 135 0.74 -15.37 9.09
CA VAL A 135 -0.24 -14.28 9.13
C VAL A 135 -1.63 -14.78 8.75
N GLU A 136 -1.74 -15.56 7.69
CA GLU A 136 -3.02 -16.12 7.26
C GLU A 136 -3.60 -17.12 8.26
N ALA A 137 -2.76 -17.97 8.88
CA ALA A 137 -3.19 -18.88 9.93
C ALA A 137 -3.78 -18.11 11.12
N SER A 138 -3.09 -17.07 11.57
CA SER A 138 -3.58 -16.16 12.61
C SER A 138 -4.92 -15.53 12.24
N CYS A 139 -5.05 -15.00 11.02
CA CYS A 139 -6.31 -14.43 10.54
C CYS A 139 -7.44 -15.47 10.45
N ARG A 140 -7.17 -16.72 10.03
CA ARG A 140 -8.17 -17.80 10.01
C ARG A 140 -8.64 -18.16 11.41
N ALA A 141 -7.74 -18.21 12.39
CA ALA A 141 -8.09 -18.46 13.79
C ALA A 141 -8.99 -17.34 14.34
N GLU A 142 -8.64 -16.07 14.07
CA GLU A 142 -9.45 -14.92 14.49
C GLU A 142 -10.82 -14.88 13.80
N ARG A 143 -10.91 -15.24 12.51
CA ARG A 143 -12.19 -15.45 11.82
C ARG A 143 -13.05 -16.51 12.52
N GLY A 144 -12.44 -17.62 12.91
CA GLY A 144 -13.09 -18.69 13.67
C GLY A 144 -13.64 -18.19 15.00
N ALA A 145 -12.89 -17.35 15.71
CA ALA A 145 -13.34 -16.72 16.94
C ALA A 145 -14.56 -15.81 16.71
N VAL A 146 -14.56 -14.99 15.65
CA VAL A 146 -15.74 -14.17 15.29
C VAL A 146 -16.94 -15.04 14.92
N ALA A 147 -16.74 -16.12 14.16
CA ALA A 147 -17.81 -17.05 13.80
C ALA A 147 -18.45 -17.73 15.02
N ALA A 148 -17.66 -17.96 16.08
CA ALA A 148 -18.12 -18.57 17.33
C ALA A 148 -18.93 -17.61 18.22
N LEU A 149 -18.91 -16.30 17.95
CA LEU A 149 -19.73 -15.34 18.69
C LEU A 149 -21.23 -15.56 18.41
N PRO A 150 -22.11 -15.22 19.38
CA PRO A 150 -23.55 -15.12 19.14
C PRO A 150 -23.85 -14.27 17.90
N ALA A 151 -24.86 -14.66 17.12
CA ALA A 151 -25.18 -13.99 15.86
C ALA A 151 -25.41 -12.47 16.01
N SER A 152 -25.97 -12.04 17.15
CA SER A 152 -26.20 -10.63 17.48
C SER A 152 -24.92 -9.83 17.73
N GLU A 153 -23.79 -10.48 18.02
CA GLU A 153 -22.51 -9.82 18.36
C GLU A 153 -21.55 -9.74 17.16
N ARG A 154 -21.71 -10.62 16.16
CA ARG A 154 -20.82 -10.68 14.98
C ARG A 154 -20.69 -9.36 14.22
N PRO A 155 -21.77 -8.57 14.00
CA PRO A 155 -21.65 -7.29 13.30
C PRO A 155 -20.79 -6.26 14.06
N ALA A 156 -20.72 -6.34 15.39
CA ALA A 156 -19.90 -5.42 16.19
C ALA A 156 -18.42 -5.86 16.22
N ALA A 157 -18.13 -7.13 15.95
CA ALA A 157 -16.78 -7.69 15.93
C ALA A 157 -16.12 -7.67 14.53
N CYS A 158 -16.88 -7.32 13.49
CA CYS A 158 -16.44 -7.33 12.11
C CYS A 158 -16.71 -5.99 11.43
N ARG A 159 -15.86 -5.59 10.50
CA ARG A 159 -16.11 -4.47 9.58
C ARG A 159 -16.05 -4.99 8.16
N ILE A 160 -17.14 -4.81 7.42
CA ILE A 160 -17.25 -5.21 6.02
C ILE A 160 -17.16 -3.95 5.17
N PHE A 161 -16.23 -3.91 4.22
CA PHE A 161 -16.12 -2.83 3.25
C PHE A 161 -16.25 -3.34 1.82
N TYR A 162 -16.65 -2.47 0.89
CA TYR A 162 -16.67 -2.76 -0.54
C TYR A 162 -16.52 -1.48 -1.36
N ASP A 163 -15.94 -1.57 -2.55
CA ASP A 163 -15.85 -0.43 -3.46
C ASP A 163 -17.25 0.02 -3.91
N GLY A 164 -17.68 1.20 -3.46
CA GLY A 164 -19.04 1.71 -3.65
C GLY A 164 -19.89 1.80 -2.38
N THR A 165 -19.36 1.33 -1.24
CA THR A 165 -19.95 1.57 0.08
C THR A 165 -19.31 2.78 0.77
N SER A 166 -19.86 3.26 1.89
CA SER A 166 -19.25 4.34 2.67
C SER A 166 -17.89 3.97 3.29
N ASP A 167 -17.63 2.67 3.46
CA ASP A 167 -16.40 2.11 4.05
C ASP A 167 -15.33 1.76 3.01
N ASP A 168 -15.50 2.24 1.77
CA ASP A 168 -14.68 1.94 0.61
C ASP A 168 -13.19 2.34 0.72
N VAL A 169 -12.82 3.06 1.78
CA VAL A 169 -11.48 3.55 2.09
C VAL A 169 -10.42 2.44 2.17
N TYR A 170 -10.80 1.21 2.49
CA TYR A 170 -9.87 0.07 2.55
C TYR A 170 -9.66 -0.60 1.18
N SER A 171 -10.47 -0.29 0.16
CA SER A 171 -10.42 -0.97 -1.13
C SER A 171 -9.21 -0.55 -1.97
N ASN A 172 -8.47 -1.51 -2.54
CA ASN A 172 -7.36 -1.24 -3.46
C ASN A 172 -7.79 -0.58 -4.78
N PHE A 173 -9.10 -0.52 -5.04
CA PHE A 173 -9.67 0.15 -6.21
C PHE A 173 -9.83 1.67 -5.98
N LYS A 174 -9.63 2.17 -4.75
CA LYS A 174 -9.59 3.61 -4.50
C LYS A 174 -8.30 4.26 -5.00
N PRO A 175 -8.38 5.56 -5.37
CA PRO A 175 -7.20 6.36 -5.58
C PRO A 175 -6.34 6.33 -4.31
N PHE A 176 -5.15 5.74 -4.43
CA PHE A 176 -4.11 5.79 -3.41
C PHE A 176 -2.83 6.16 -4.11
N ARG A 177 -2.20 7.23 -3.65
CA ARG A 177 -0.90 7.61 -4.17
C ARG A 177 0.18 6.99 -3.30
N PHE A 178 1.04 6.17 -3.90
CA PHE A 178 2.20 5.60 -3.21
C PHE A 178 3.30 5.28 -4.23
N ALA A 179 4.52 5.06 -3.77
CA ALA A 179 5.63 4.73 -4.63
C ALA A 179 6.43 3.56 -4.08
N ILE A 180 7.14 2.88 -4.98
CA ILE A 180 8.16 1.89 -4.66
C ILE A 180 9.42 2.29 -5.42
N GLY A 181 10.40 2.84 -4.71
CA GLY A 181 11.53 3.52 -5.34
C GLY A 181 11.05 4.68 -6.21
N ALA A 182 11.56 4.78 -7.43
CA ALA A 182 11.18 5.84 -8.37
C ALA A 182 9.83 5.58 -9.10
N VAL A 183 9.22 4.41 -8.93
CA VAL A 183 7.98 4.04 -9.62
C VAL A 183 6.76 4.44 -8.78
N GLY A 184 6.04 5.48 -9.21
CA GLY A 184 4.84 5.99 -8.55
C GLY A 184 3.54 5.38 -9.08
N PHE A 185 2.66 4.99 -8.18
CA PHE A 185 1.34 4.43 -8.44
C PHE A 185 0.26 5.41 -7.96
N VAL A 186 -0.83 5.53 -8.73
CA VAL A 186 -1.98 6.39 -8.39
C VAL A 186 -3.17 5.61 -7.82
N LYS A 187 -3.08 4.27 -7.81
CA LYS A 187 -4.05 3.36 -7.20
C LYS A 187 -3.47 1.98 -6.94
N GLY A 188 -4.00 1.29 -5.93
CA GLY A 188 -3.56 -0.07 -5.56
C GLY A 188 -3.75 -1.09 -6.70
N GLU A 189 -4.88 -1.02 -7.41
CA GLU A 189 -5.20 -1.89 -8.57
C GLU A 189 -4.10 -1.85 -9.66
N GLN A 190 -3.40 -0.71 -9.81
CA GLN A 190 -2.33 -0.59 -10.78
C GLN A 190 -1.11 -1.43 -10.38
N PHE A 191 -0.64 -1.29 -9.13
CA PHE A 191 0.45 -2.12 -8.63
C PHE A 191 0.06 -3.59 -8.59
N PHE A 192 -1.19 -3.91 -8.26
CA PHE A 192 -1.72 -5.27 -8.26
C PHE A 192 -1.49 -5.98 -9.60
N HIS A 193 -1.86 -5.33 -10.71
CA HIS A 193 -1.62 -5.91 -12.04
C HIS A 193 -0.15 -5.87 -12.47
N VAL A 194 0.61 -4.85 -12.05
CA VAL A 194 2.05 -4.79 -12.28
C VAL A 194 2.79 -5.93 -11.55
N ALA A 195 2.43 -6.24 -10.31
CA ALA A 195 2.97 -7.37 -9.55
C ALA A 195 2.65 -8.70 -10.23
N LYS A 196 1.47 -8.83 -10.84
CA LYS A 196 1.13 -9.98 -11.68
C LYS A 196 2.08 -10.12 -12.88
N ALA A 197 2.35 -9.02 -13.58
CA ALA A 197 3.30 -9.00 -14.70
C ALA A 197 4.76 -9.23 -14.24
N MET A 198 5.13 -8.80 -13.02
CA MET A 198 6.43 -9.06 -12.39
C MET A 198 6.75 -10.54 -12.29
N LEU A 199 5.77 -11.33 -11.83
CA LEU A 199 5.92 -12.78 -11.66
C LEU A 199 6.13 -13.51 -12.98
N CYS A 200 5.50 -13.01 -14.04
CA CYS A 200 5.63 -13.55 -15.38
C CYS A 200 6.83 -12.97 -16.16
N ASN A 201 7.62 -12.10 -15.51
CA ASN A 201 8.72 -11.34 -16.11
C ASN A 201 8.31 -10.58 -17.39
N ASP A 202 7.07 -10.06 -17.42
CA ASP A 202 6.47 -9.36 -18.55
C ASP A 202 6.55 -7.83 -18.35
N LEU A 203 7.75 -7.30 -18.53
CA LEU A 203 8.01 -5.86 -18.44
C LEU A 203 7.13 -5.02 -19.40
N PRO A 204 6.94 -5.39 -20.68
CA PRO A 204 6.06 -4.64 -21.57
C PRO A 204 4.61 -4.51 -21.05
N SER A 205 4.03 -5.57 -20.48
CA SER A 205 2.69 -5.47 -19.88
C SER A 205 2.68 -4.61 -18.62
N ALA A 206 3.69 -4.73 -17.75
CA ALA A 206 3.81 -3.87 -16.56
C ALA A 206 3.86 -2.38 -16.95
N THR A 207 4.67 -2.01 -17.95
CA THR A 207 4.73 -0.62 -18.45
C THR A 207 3.38 -0.15 -18.99
N ARG A 208 2.68 -0.99 -19.79
CA ARG A 208 1.32 -0.66 -20.28
C ARG A 208 0.32 -0.45 -19.15
N MET A 209 0.41 -1.22 -18.07
CA MET A 209 -0.42 -1.06 -16.88
C MET A 209 -0.09 0.24 -16.14
N MET A 210 1.19 0.62 -16.04
CA MET A 210 1.59 1.92 -15.48
C MET A 210 1.03 3.09 -16.29
N LEU A 211 0.92 2.93 -17.61
CA LEU A 211 0.32 3.91 -18.51
C LEU A 211 -1.22 3.93 -18.45
N THR A 212 -1.87 3.01 -17.73
CA THR A 212 -3.34 2.85 -17.76
C THR A 212 -3.99 3.27 -16.44
N THR A 213 -4.92 4.23 -16.50
CA THR A 213 -5.65 4.70 -15.32
C THR A 213 -7.03 4.05 -15.12
N GLY A 214 -7.64 3.49 -16.18
CA GLY A 214 -8.98 2.89 -16.11
C GLY A 214 -8.99 1.44 -15.57
N GLY A 215 -9.81 1.16 -14.55
CA GLY A 215 -9.91 -0.17 -13.93
C GLY A 215 -10.32 -1.31 -14.89
N PRO A 216 -11.39 -1.17 -15.70
CA PRO A 216 -11.76 -2.20 -16.68
C PRO A 216 -10.64 -2.55 -17.66
N LYS A 217 -9.86 -1.55 -18.10
CA LYS A 217 -8.74 -1.76 -19.01
C LYS A 217 -7.55 -2.41 -18.31
N LEU A 218 -7.22 -2.01 -17.07
CA LEU A 218 -6.21 -2.69 -16.26
C LEU A 218 -6.54 -4.17 -16.06
N ARG A 219 -7.79 -4.49 -15.74
CA ARG A 219 -8.24 -5.89 -15.60
C ARG A 219 -8.10 -6.68 -16.90
N SER A 220 -8.36 -6.05 -18.05
CA SER A 220 -8.10 -6.67 -19.36
C SER A 220 -6.62 -6.95 -19.55
N LEU A 221 -5.76 -5.95 -19.35
CA LEU A 221 -4.31 -6.10 -19.47
C LEU A 221 -3.79 -7.19 -18.52
N GLY A 222 -4.34 -7.29 -17.31
CA GLY A 222 -4.00 -8.32 -16.33
C GLY A 222 -4.32 -9.74 -16.79
N ARG A 223 -5.31 -9.93 -17.69
CA ARG A 223 -5.62 -11.22 -18.32
C ARG A 223 -4.74 -11.51 -19.54
N GLU A 224 -4.11 -10.48 -20.10
CA GLU A 224 -3.27 -10.52 -21.31
C GLU A 224 -1.78 -10.57 -20.98
N VAL A 225 -1.40 -10.75 -19.71
CA VAL A 225 0.00 -10.90 -19.29
C VAL A 225 0.61 -12.11 -19.99
N ALA A 226 1.74 -11.90 -20.65
CA ALA A 226 2.49 -12.95 -21.32
C ALA A 226 2.99 -13.98 -20.31
N ASN A 227 3.05 -15.25 -20.71
CA ASN A 227 3.47 -16.38 -19.87
C ASN A 227 2.59 -16.63 -18.63
N TYR A 228 1.40 -16.03 -18.54
CA TYR A 228 0.55 -16.19 -17.36
C TYR A 228 0.02 -17.61 -17.21
N ALA A 229 -0.22 -18.32 -18.30
CA ALA A 229 -0.69 -19.71 -18.24
C ALA A 229 0.38 -20.64 -17.60
N GLU A 230 1.65 -20.34 -17.84
CA GLU A 230 2.80 -21.13 -17.40
C GLU A 230 3.32 -20.71 -16.03
N LEU A 231 3.37 -19.39 -15.76
CA LEU A 231 4.00 -18.80 -14.57
C LEU A 231 2.99 -18.23 -13.57
N GLY A 232 1.72 -18.12 -13.95
CA GLY A 232 0.67 -17.53 -13.13
C GLY A 232 0.13 -18.44 -12.03
N ALA A 233 0.60 -19.69 -11.94
CA ALA A 233 0.12 -20.65 -10.94
C ALA A 233 0.25 -20.09 -9.51
N GLU A 234 1.37 -19.44 -9.18
CA GLU A 234 1.57 -18.83 -7.85
C GLU A 234 0.60 -17.68 -7.57
N TRP A 235 0.13 -16.98 -8.60
CA TRP A 235 -0.86 -15.90 -8.43
C TRP A 235 -2.26 -16.43 -8.12
N GLU A 236 -2.60 -17.59 -8.70
CA GLU A 236 -3.88 -18.26 -8.45
C GLU A 236 -3.86 -19.09 -7.16
N ASP A 237 -2.68 -19.58 -6.76
CA ASP A 237 -2.49 -20.32 -5.53
C ASP A 237 -2.42 -19.37 -4.32
N LEU A 238 -3.56 -19.30 -3.62
CA LEU A 238 -3.73 -18.48 -2.43
C LEU A 238 -2.88 -18.93 -1.25
N ASP A 239 -2.38 -20.17 -1.26
CA ASP A 239 -1.52 -20.68 -0.20
C ASP A 239 -0.07 -20.16 -0.33
N THR A 240 0.29 -19.51 -1.44
CA THR A 240 1.63 -18.90 -1.61
C THR A 240 1.82 -17.60 -0.82
N GLY A 241 0.75 -17.03 -0.25
CA GLY A 241 0.79 -15.74 0.45
C GLY A 241 1.14 -14.52 -0.43
N LEU A 242 1.29 -14.70 -1.74
CA LEU A 242 1.72 -13.65 -2.66
C LEU A 242 0.72 -12.50 -2.73
N LEU A 243 -0.57 -12.83 -2.79
CA LEU A 243 -1.64 -11.84 -2.85
C LEU A 243 -1.72 -11.01 -1.56
N LEU A 244 -1.51 -11.66 -0.41
CA LEU A 244 -1.37 -10.98 0.87
C LEU A 244 -0.21 -10.00 0.84
N LEU A 245 0.98 -10.45 0.40
CA LEU A 245 2.18 -9.62 0.32
C LEU A 245 1.96 -8.40 -0.57
N VAL A 246 1.36 -8.56 -1.75
CA VAL A 246 1.00 -7.44 -2.64
C VAL A 246 0.10 -6.43 -1.92
N CYS A 247 -0.94 -6.91 -1.22
CA CYS A 247 -1.84 -6.04 -0.48
C CYS A 247 -1.14 -5.33 0.68
N VAL A 248 -0.24 -6.01 1.41
CA VAL A 248 0.56 -5.42 2.48
C VAL A 248 1.49 -4.33 1.93
N VAL A 249 2.18 -4.57 0.82
CA VAL A 249 3.03 -3.57 0.15
C VAL A 249 2.22 -2.32 -0.20
N ILE A 250 1.04 -2.48 -0.81
CA ILE A 250 0.16 -1.34 -1.17
C ILE A 250 -0.22 -0.56 0.08
N LYS A 251 -0.76 -1.24 1.10
CA LYS A 251 -1.28 -0.57 2.30
C LYS A 251 -0.17 0.09 3.09
N LEU A 252 0.98 -0.57 3.23
CA LEU A 252 2.10 -0.03 3.97
C LEU A 252 2.72 1.17 3.25
N ALA A 253 2.93 1.09 1.93
CA ALA A 253 3.41 2.21 1.14
C ALA A 253 2.44 3.41 1.17
N ALA A 254 1.13 3.15 1.17
CA ALA A 254 0.10 4.19 1.22
C ALA A 254 0.02 4.93 2.56
N VAL A 255 0.46 4.33 3.68
CA VAL A 255 0.42 4.97 5.02
C VAL A 255 1.76 5.58 5.44
N ARG A 256 2.76 5.61 4.54
CA ARG A 256 4.06 6.25 4.82
C ARG A 256 3.92 7.77 4.91
N PRO A 257 4.82 8.47 5.63
CA PRO A 257 4.75 9.92 5.82
C PRO A 257 4.61 10.72 4.51
N GLU A 258 5.30 10.29 3.45
CA GLU A 258 5.32 10.97 2.15
C GLU A 258 3.96 10.87 1.42
N ALA A 259 3.13 9.88 1.78
CA ALA A 259 1.83 9.63 1.19
C ALA A 259 0.66 10.08 2.09
N ARG A 260 0.96 10.62 3.28
CA ARG A 260 -0.02 10.95 4.33
C ARG A 260 -1.14 11.86 3.85
N GLU A 261 -0.82 12.93 3.14
CA GLU A 261 -1.83 13.89 2.66
C GLU A 261 -2.74 13.25 1.61
N ALA A 262 -2.14 12.59 0.61
CA ALA A 262 -2.88 11.95 -0.46
C ALA A 262 -3.80 10.80 0.03
N ASN A 263 -3.42 10.14 1.13
CA ASN A 263 -4.13 8.98 1.68
C ASN A 263 -4.70 9.24 3.09
N ALA A 264 -5.00 10.49 3.44
CA ALA A 264 -5.38 10.88 4.81
C ALA A 264 -6.58 10.08 5.37
N ARG A 265 -7.59 9.77 4.54
CA ARG A 265 -8.74 8.95 4.95
C ARG A 265 -8.33 7.54 5.34
N LEU A 266 -7.47 6.90 4.55
CA LEU A 266 -6.98 5.54 4.84
C LEU A 266 -6.17 5.54 6.13
N LEU A 267 -5.32 6.56 6.32
CA LEU A 267 -4.51 6.69 7.53
C LEU A 267 -5.40 6.87 8.77
N ALA A 268 -6.41 7.74 8.70
CA ALA A 268 -7.34 7.93 9.80
C ALA A 268 -8.03 6.62 10.22
N GLU A 269 -8.42 5.82 9.23
CA GLU A 269 -9.18 4.59 9.42
C GLU A 269 -8.32 3.38 9.84
N LEU A 270 -7.02 3.37 9.47
CA LEU A 270 -6.08 2.32 9.90
C LEU A 270 -5.35 2.65 11.20
N VAL A 271 -5.13 3.93 11.49
CA VAL A 271 -4.20 4.39 12.53
C VAL A 271 -4.89 5.21 13.61
N ASP A 272 -5.67 6.23 13.23
CA ASP A 272 -6.07 7.27 14.18
C ASP A 272 -7.26 6.85 15.07
N ASP A 273 -8.12 5.92 14.62
CA ASP A 273 -9.31 5.49 15.36
C ASP A 273 -9.06 4.29 16.29
N GLY A 274 -7.94 3.56 16.12
CA GLY A 274 -7.60 2.37 16.93
C GLY A 274 -8.61 1.19 16.86
N ARG A 275 -9.75 1.37 16.19
CA ARG A 275 -10.79 0.36 15.97
C ARG A 275 -10.36 -0.71 14.98
N ALA A 276 -9.57 -0.35 13.97
CA ALA A 276 -9.10 -1.28 12.94
C ALA A 276 -8.29 -2.46 13.52
N GLU A 277 -7.55 -2.25 14.60
CA GLU A 277 -6.79 -3.32 15.27
C GLU A 277 -7.67 -4.35 15.99
N GLN A 278 -8.87 -3.92 16.39
CA GLN A 278 -9.81 -4.67 17.22
C GLN A 278 -10.85 -5.40 16.38
N LEU A 279 -11.13 -4.93 15.16
CA LEU A 279 -12.12 -5.50 14.27
C LEU A 279 -11.52 -6.56 13.35
N TYR A 280 -12.35 -7.55 12.99
CA TYR A 280 -12.06 -8.40 11.85
C TYR A 280 -12.50 -7.67 10.58
N ILE A 281 -11.54 -7.15 9.81
CA ILE A 281 -11.80 -6.36 8.60
C ILE A 281 -11.91 -7.29 7.39
N VAL A 282 -12.97 -7.13 6.59
CA VAL A 282 -13.20 -7.93 5.39
C VAL A 282 -13.69 -7.14 4.17
N GLU A 283 -13.28 -7.55 2.98
CA GLU A 283 -13.80 -7.02 1.72
C GLU A 283 -15.00 -7.84 1.23
N GLY A 284 -16.19 -7.25 1.27
CA GLY A 284 -17.45 -7.81 0.78
C GLY A 284 -17.61 -7.72 -0.74
N ALA A 285 -16.61 -8.15 -1.51
CA ALA A 285 -16.68 -8.19 -2.96
C ALA A 285 -17.38 -9.47 -3.43
N LYS A 286 -18.45 -9.31 -4.22
CA LYS A 286 -19.16 -10.43 -4.84
C LYS A 286 -18.23 -11.15 -5.83
N ASP A 287 -18.24 -12.49 -5.81
CA ASP A 287 -17.50 -13.36 -6.73
C ASP A 287 -15.95 -13.25 -6.63
N ASP A 288 -15.42 -12.48 -5.68
CA ASP A 288 -13.99 -12.46 -5.35
C ASP A 288 -13.73 -13.15 -4.00
N CYS A 289 -13.34 -14.42 -4.08
CA CYS A 289 -12.97 -15.22 -2.90
C CYS A 289 -11.48 -15.13 -2.54
N ARG A 290 -10.71 -14.28 -3.23
CA ARG A 290 -9.26 -14.14 -3.06
C ARG A 290 -8.93 -12.90 -2.23
N CYS A 291 -9.15 -11.71 -2.78
CA CYS A 291 -8.97 -10.46 -2.04
C CYS A 291 -10.11 -10.24 -1.05
N GLY A 292 -11.32 -10.65 -1.44
CA GLY A 292 -12.53 -10.57 -0.61
C GLY A 292 -13.06 -11.90 -0.09
N ILE A 293 -14.27 -11.83 0.46
CA ILE A 293 -14.97 -12.97 1.07
C ILE A 293 -15.91 -13.70 0.11
N GLY A 294 -16.05 -13.25 -1.15
CA GLY A 294 -16.92 -13.87 -2.16
C GLY A 294 -18.42 -13.60 -1.97
N ILE A 295 -18.78 -12.79 -0.97
CA ILE A 295 -20.15 -12.41 -0.63
C ILE A 295 -20.21 -10.88 -0.65
N HIS A 296 -21.25 -10.33 -1.26
CA HIS A 296 -21.42 -8.88 -1.33
C HIS A 296 -21.63 -8.27 0.06
N ALA A 297 -21.08 -7.08 0.31
CA ALA A 297 -21.19 -6.39 1.60
C ALA A 297 -22.65 -6.17 2.07
N ASP A 298 -23.56 -5.93 1.12
CA ASP A 298 -24.99 -5.71 1.40
C ASP A 298 -25.82 -7.00 1.58
N ALA A 299 -25.20 -8.18 1.53
CA ALA A 299 -25.94 -9.43 1.73
C ALA A 299 -26.45 -9.52 3.19
N THR A 300 -27.75 -9.72 3.36
CA THR A 300 -28.41 -9.68 4.68
C THR A 300 -27.91 -10.78 5.63
N ASP A 301 -27.39 -11.88 5.06
CA ASP A 301 -26.89 -13.07 5.76
C ASP A 301 -25.36 -13.13 5.85
N VAL A 302 -24.66 -12.04 5.49
CA VAL A 302 -23.18 -12.05 5.36
C VAL A 302 -22.46 -12.50 6.65
N HIS A 303 -22.97 -12.13 7.82
CA HIS A 303 -22.43 -12.50 9.14
C HIS A 303 -22.88 -13.89 9.61
N GLU A 304 -23.90 -14.48 9.01
CA GLU A 304 -24.29 -15.87 9.27
C GLU A 304 -23.37 -16.83 8.51
N ARG A 305 -22.83 -16.36 7.38
CA ARG A 305 -22.02 -17.12 6.44
C ARG A 305 -20.51 -16.97 6.63
N ILE A 306 -20.04 -16.57 7.81
CA ILE A 306 -18.60 -16.38 8.11
C ILE A 306 -17.77 -17.64 7.79
N GLY A 307 -18.35 -18.83 8.01
CA GLY A 307 -17.70 -20.11 7.68
C GLY A 307 -17.49 -20.35 6.18
N GLU A 308 -18.24 -19.66 5.33
CA GLU A 308 -18.18 -19.76 3.86
C GLU A 308 -17.30 -18.69 3.22
N TRP A 309 -16.79 -17.74 4.01
CA TRP A 309 -16.00 -16.64 3.48
C TRP A 309 -14.73 -17.13 2.79
N GLY A 310 -14.40 -16.48 1.67
CA GLY A 310 -13.14 -16.61 0.95
C GLY A 310 -11.90 -16.24 1.79
N ARG A 311 -10.75 -16.09 1.12
CA ARG A 311 -9.46 -15.86 1.78
C ARG A 311 -9.31 -14.47 2.38
N ASN A 312 -9.99 -13.46 1.83
CA ASN A 312 -9.98 -12.09 2.37
C ASN A 312 -8.57 -11.47 2.51
N GLN A 313 -7.71 -11.68 1.51
CA GLN A 313 -6.30 -11.23 1.58
C GLN A 313 -6.17 -9.72 1.76
N LEU A 314 -7.08 -8.93 1.18
CA LEU A 314 -7.05 -7.48 1.35
C LEU A 314 -7.41 -7.06 2.78
N GLY A 315 -8.45 -7.66 3.36
CA GLY A 315 -8.81 -7.43 4.76
C GLY A 315 -7.69 -7.83 5.72
N HIS A 316 -7.00 -8.94 5.46
CA HIS A 316 -5.84 -9.37 6.25
C HIS A 316 -4.68 -8.38 6.18
N ALA A 317 -4.38 -7.87 4.99
CA ALA A 317 -3.36 -6.82 4.82
C ALA A 317 -3.69 -5.53 5.57
N CYS A 318 -4.95 -5.06 5.52
CA CYS A 318 -5.40 -3.90 6.30
C CYS A 318 -5.16 -4.10 7.80
N ARG A 319 -5.46 -5.29 8.33
CA ARG A 319 -5.28 -5.60 9.76
C ARG A 319 -3.82 -5.70 10.14
N ALA A 320 -2.99 -6.31 9.30
CA ALA A 320 -1.56 -6.39 9.52
C ALA A 320 -0.93 -4.99 9.60
N VAL A 321 -1.28 -4.10 8.65
CA VAL A 321 -0.79 -2.72 8.62
C VAL A 321 -1.34 -1.89 9.79
N ALA A 322 -2.62 -2.01 10.13
CA ALA A 322 -3.20 -1.30 11.28
C ALA A 322 -2.43 -1.63 12.58
N ARG A 323 -2.25 -2.92 12.88
CA ARG A 323 -1.51 -3.37 14.08
C ARG A 323 -0.03 -3.00 14.05
N TYR A 324 0.59 -2.99 12.88
CA TYR A 324 1.99 -2.57 12.74
C TYR A 324 2.16 -1.07 13.03
N VAL A 325 1.32 -0.22 12.43
CA VAL A 325 1.44 1.24 12.58
C VAL A 325 1.00 1.69 13.98
N GLY A 326 -0.08 1.14 14.54
CA GLY A 326 -0.46 1.41 15.92
C GLY A 326 0.61 0.95 16.90
N GLY A 327 1.24 -0.20 16.64
CA GLY A 327 2.40 -0.67 17.40
C GLY A 327 3.62 0.25 17.33
N ARG A 328 3.92 0.83 16.18
CA ARG A 328 5.00 1.83 16.03
C ARG A 328 4.71 3.11 16.81
N SER A 329 3.46 3.55 16.86
CA SER A 329 3.07 4.71 17.66
C SER A 329 3.38 4.48 19.14
N VAL A 330 3.04 3.29 19.66
CA VAL A 330 3.37 2.88 21.03
C VAL A 330 4.90 2.81 21.24
N LEU A 331 5.63 2.18 20.33
CA LEU A 331 7.09 2.07 20.43
C LEU A 331 7.81 3.42 20.34
N GLY A 332 7.34 4.32 19.46
CA GLY A 332 7.87 5.68 19.31
C GLY A 332 7.60 6.54 20.54
N ALA A 333 6.44 6.37 21.20
CA ALA A 333 6.13 7.03 22.47
C ALA A 333 6.96 6.49 23.65
N LEU A 334 7.40 5.22 23.58
CA LEU A 334 8.25 4.58 24.60
C LEU A 334 9.75 4.82 24.39
N ALA A 335 10.16 5.25 23.19
CA ALA A 335 11.54 5.65 22.95
C ALA A 335 11.87 6.82 23.90
N PRO A 336 12.98 6.77 24.66
CA PRO A 336 13.39 7.91 25.46
C PRO A 336 13.46 9.11 24.52
N ALA A 337 12.79 10.21 24.88
CA ALA A 337 12.84 11.44 24.10
C ALA A 337 14.30 11.69 23.78
N ALA A 338 14.67 11.55 22.51
CA ALA A 338 16.04 11.78 22.08
C ALA A 338 16.39 13.16 22.62
N GLU A 339 17.37 13.24 23.53
CA GLU A 339 17.79 14.53 24.04
C GLU A 339 18.04 15.39 22.82
N PRO A 340 17.42 16.60 22.75
CA PRO A 340 17.57 17.46 21.59
C PRO A 340 19.05 17.56 21.36
N ALA A 341 19.53 17.03 20.23
CA ALA A 341 20.94 17.02 19.90
C ALA A 341 21.41 18.45 20.10
N GLU A 342 22.23 18.68 21.14
CA GLU A 342 22.81 19.98 21.42
C GLU A 342 23.34 20.47 20.09
N ALA A 343 22.76 21.56 19.59
CA ALA A 343 23.14 22.13 18.32
C ALA A 343 24.62 22.48 18.43
N ALA A 344 25.48 21.56 17.98
CA ALA A 344 26.89 21.78 17.87
C ALA A 344 27.03 22.96 16.93
N GLY A 345 27.30 24.13 17.52
CA GLY A 345 27.35 25.39 16.82
C GLY A 345 28.36 25.31 15.70
N ALA A 346 27.86 25.11 14.48
CA ALA A 346 28.58 25.43 13.29
C ALA A 346 28.68 26.97 13.27
N GLN A 347 29.80 27.49 13.77
CA GLN A 347 30.24 28.83 13.44
C GLN A 347 30.40 28.89 11.92
N VAL A 348 29.38 29.43 11.26
CA VAL A 348 29.48 29.85 9.86
C VAL A 348 30.42 31.04 9.85
N ALA A 349 31.67 30.79 9.45
CA ALA A 349 32.57 31.84 9.04
C ALA A 349 31.91 32.57 7.86
N ALA A 350 31.66 33.86 8.03
CA ALA A 350 31.21 34.75 6.98
C ALA A 350 32.26 34.77 5.87
N ALA A 351 31.95 34.13 4.75
CA ALA A 351 32.69 34.27 3.50
C ALA A 351 31.97 35.31 2.64
N ASP A 352 32.66 36.46 2.56
CA ASP A 352 32.58 37.57 1.61
C ASP A 352 31.72 37.35 0.34
N GLU A 353 30.64 38.13 0.24
CA GLU A 353 29.88 38.36 -1.00
C GLU A 353 30.65 39.33 -1.91
N SER A 354 31.35 38.84 -2.94
CA SER A 354 31.58 39.64 -4.17
C SER A 354 32.25 38.81 -5.28
N ALA A 355 31.44 38.19 -6.15
CA ALA A 355 31.86 37.90 -7.52
C ALA A 355 30.61 37.75 -8.41
N ALA A 356 30.23 38.85 -9.06
CA ALA A 356 29.24 38.84 -10.11
C ALA A 356 29.74 37.97 -11.28
N VAL A 357 28.98 36.93 -11.61
CA VAL A 357 29.18 36.13 -12.82
C VAL A 357 28.62 36.94 -14.01
N PRO A 358 29.42 37.26 -15.04
CA PRO A 358 28.91 37.95 -16.23
C PRO A 358 28.04 37.01 -17.05
N ALA A 359 26.96 37.57 -17.60
CA ALA A 359 26.03 36.88 -18.48
C ALA A 359 26.74 36.37 -19.76
N PRO A 360 26.38 35.18 -20.27
CA PRO A 360 26.93 34.68 -21.52
C PRO A 360 26.43 35.52 -22.71
N GLU A 361 27.39 35.99 -23.50
CA GLU A 361 27.21 36.72 -24.75
C GLU A 361 26.52 35.80 -25.79
N LEU A 362 25.34 36.21 -26.26
CA LEU A 362 24.62 35.52 -27.34
C LEU A 362 25.30 35.83 -28.69
N THR A 363 25.96 34.83 -29.25
CA THR A 363 26.46 34.88 -30.63
C THR A 363 25.28 34.81 -31.61
N PRO A 364 25.15 35.75 -32.56
CA PRO A 364 24.13 35.68 -33.61
C PRO A 364 24.47 34.56 -34.61
N ALA A 365 23.43 33.87 -35.08
CA ALA A 365 23.51 32.83 -36.09
C ALA A 365 23.98 33.40 -37.45
N PRO A 366 24.77 32.65 -38.24
CA PRO A 366 25.24 33.10 -39.54
C PRO A 366 24.09 33.23 -40.55
N GLU A 367 24.04 34.37 -41.23
CA GLU A 367 23.18 34.63 -42.38
C GLU A 367 23.46 33.61 -43.50
N LEU A 368 22.41 32.92 -43.94
CA LEU A 368 22.41 32.17 -45.19
C LEU A 368 22.11 33.15 -46.32
N THR A 369 23.12 33.47 -47.13
CA THR A 369 22.96 34.15 -48.43
C THR A 369 22.57 33.17 -49.54
N PRO A 370 21.90 33.66 -50.62
CA PRO A 370 21.08 32.87 -51.55
C PRO A 370 21.81 31.91 -52.47
#